data_AF-A0A9W9PJE8-F1
#
_entry.id   AF-A0A9W9PJE8-F1
#
_cell.length_a   1.000
_cell.length_b   1.000
_cell.length_c   1.000
_cell.angle_alpha   90.00
_cell.angle_beta   90.00
_cell.angle_gamma   90.00
#
_symmetry.space_group_name_H-M   'P 1'
#
loop_
_entity.id
_entity.type
_entity.pdbx_description
1 polymer ?
#
loop_
_entity_poly.entity_id
_entity_poly.type
_entity_poly.pdbx_seq_one_letter_code
_entity_poly.pdbx_strand_id
1 'polypeptide(L)'
;MNIIEEMTCKSVDLDGFGSAVDDAWFHQHTAPIDGEEETGAHPYQSAALRLYLQGGQTSSETAVAMTKSHTPEKMTDLRDRVLGIIEDALFELPETHTPALVSLLKDISQLPEEEDGEAVWKGLRSFGNFWSDKWKQSHWREALATRSPATRAKRREAHTHLAFVEASCAMADVGPSAEDGILPLSWGYECISEALECQHAVWDFEIPAAAIWIKIAGERLIEGARKGERSWALEREGRLWAPGPMSMDRWNFWLRRLKEIEVIGRVTSTAAREGITQLQEQVAHS
;
A
#
# COMPACT_ATOMS: atom_id res chain seq x y z
N MET A 1 26.76 19.62 -16.58
CA MET A 1 25.39 19.85 -16.08
C MET A 1 25.08 18.64 -15.25
N ASN A 2 25.26 18.74 -13.93
CA ASN A 2 25.03 17.62 -13.02
C ASN A 2 23.53 17.38 -12.99
N ILE A 3 23.11 16.22 -13.50
CA ILE A 3 21.80 15.66 -13.18
C ILE A 3 21.91 15.32 -11.70
N ILE A 4 21.29 16.14 -10.86
CA ILE A 4 20.93 15.68 -9.53
C ILE A 4 19.97 14.54 -9.81
N GLU A 5 20.38 13.30 -9.56
CA GLU A 5 19.43 12.21 -9.39
C GLU A 5 18.51 12.66 -8.26
N GLU A 6 17.34 13.20 -8.63
CA GLU A 6 16.22 13.24 -7.71
C GLU A 6 16.13 11.86 -7.10
N MET A 7 16.12 11.79 -5.77
CA MET A 7 15.81 10.57 -5.03
C MET A 7 14.52 10.02 -5.62
N THR A 8 14.66 9.07 -6.54
CA THR A 8 13.53 8.47 -7.21
C THR A 8 12.93 7.56 -6.18
N CYS A 9 11.85 8.03 -5.56
CA CYS A 9 10.86 7.18 -4.91
C CYS A 9 10.71 5.90 -5.75
N LYS A 10 10.70 4.75 -5.06
CA LYS A 10 10.58 3.42 -5.67
C LYS A 10 9.59 3.49 -6.83
N SER A 11 10.10 3.18 -8.02
CA SER A 11 9.37 3.26 -9.27
C SER A 11 8.78 1.90 -9.61
N VAL A 12 7.45 1.79 -9.64
CA VAL A 12 6.71 0.56 -10.06
C VAL A 12 7.26 -0.11 -11.35
N ASP A 13 7.90 0.68 -12.22
CA ASP A 13 8.55 0.17 -13.44
C ASP A 13 9.83 -0.66 -13.19
N LEU A 14 10.43 -0.58 -11.99
CA LEU A 14 11.74 -1.14 -11.62
C LEU A 14 11.70 -1.99 -10.33
N ASP A 15 10.82 -1.71 -9.36
CA ASP A 15 10.91 -2.32 -8.02
C ASP A 15 10.11 -3.62 -7.87
N GLY A 16 10.36 -4.61 -8.72
CA GLY A 16 9.97 -6.00 -8.40
C GLY A 16 8.47 -6.31 -8.29
N PHE A 17 7.54 -5.37 -8.49
CA PHE A 17 6.10 -5.63 -8.38
C PHE A 17 5.65 -6.82 -9.25
N GLY A 18 5.00 -7.79 -8.61
CA GLY A 18 4.58 -9.05 -9.23
C GLY A 18 5.66 -10.13 -9.24
N SER A 19 6.63 -10.06 -8.32
CA SER A 19 7.67 -11.08 -8.15
C SER A 19 7.09 -12.39 -7.62
N ALA A 20 7.79 -13.49 -7.88
CA ALA A 20 7.46 -14.78 -7.28
C ALA A 20 8.14 -14.91 -5.91
N VAL A 21 7.50 -15.65 -5.00
CA VAL A 21 8.10 -16.04 -3.72
C VAL A 21 9.07 -17.22 -3.94
N ASP A 22 10.25 -16.92 -4.46
CA ASP A 22 11.26 -17.92 -4.83
C ASP A 22 12.66 -17.59 -4.27
N ASP A 23 13.60 -18.52 -4.49
CA ASP A 23 15.01 -18.37 -4.09
C ASP A 23 15.65 -17.08 -4.61
N ALA A 24 15.29 -16.64 -5.82
CA ALA A 24 15.87 -15.47 -6.44
C ALA A 24 15.42 -14.19 -5.72
N TRP A 25 14.12 -14.10 -5.39
CA TRP A 25 13.60 -12.96 -4.62
C TRP A 25 14.28 -12.84 -3.26
N PHE A 26 14.38 -13.93 -2.49
CA PHE A 26 15.07 -13.90 -1.20
C PHE A 26 16.54 -13.53 -1.34
N HIS A 27 17.24 -14.07 -2.35
CA HIS A 27 18.64 -13.75 -2.58
C HIS A 27 18.86 -12.25 -2.87
N GLN A 28 18.00 -11.63 -3.68
CA GLN A 28 18.07 -10.20 -4.02
C GLN A 28 17.84 -9.27 -2.83
N HIS A 29 17.10 -9.73 -1.82
CA HIS A 29 16.79 -8.96 -0.61
C HIS A 29 17.67 -9.32 0.59
N THR A 30 18.65 -10.22 0.41
CA THR A 30 19.57 -10.65 1.46
C THR A 30 20.92 -9.95 1.30
N ALA A 31 21.43 -9.39 2.39
CA ALA A 31 22.74 -8.79 2.45
C ALA A 31 23.85 -9.78 2.05
N PRO A 32 24.89 -9.33 1.32
CA PRO A 32 25.08 -7.96 0.81
C PRO A 32 24.25 -7.69 -0.46
N ILE A 33 23.63 -6.52 -0.56
CA ILE A 33 23.01 -6.03 -1.81
C ILE A 33 24.02 -5.11 -2.51
N ASP A 34 24.23 -5.32 -3.81
CA ASP A 34 25.20 -4.57 -4.63
C ASP A 34 26.65 -4.55 -4.09
N GLY A 35 26.99 -5.57 -3.28
CA GLY A 35 28.31 -5.70 -2.65
C GLY A 35 28.46 -4.92 -1.33
N GLU A 36 27.39 -4.29 -0.84
CA GLU A 36 27.37 -3.58 0.44
C GLU A 36 26.80 -4.48 1.54
N GLU A 37 27.60 -4.80 2.56
CA GLU A 37 27.14 -5.62 3.71
C GLU A 37 26.09 -4.90 4.56
N GLU A 38 26.05 -3.57 4.48
CA GLU A 38 25.14 -2.72 5.23
C GLU A 38 23.71 -2.69 4.66
N THR A 39 23.51 -3.20 3.43
CA THR A 39 22.22 -3.16 2.73
C THR A 39 21.57 -4.54 2.66
N GLY A 40 20.24 -4.58 2.73
CA GLY A 40 19.45 -5.81 2.73
C GLY A 40 19.25 -6.47 4.09
N ALA A 41 18.44 -7.52 4.13
CA ALA A 41 18.21 -8.29 5.35
C ALA A 41 19.38 -9.25 5.62
N HIS A 42 19.64 -9.53 6.89
CA HIS A 42 20.59 -10.58 7.23
C HIS A 42 20.13 -11.95 6.72
N PRO A 43 21.05 -12.87 6.39
CA PRO A 43 20.68 -14.21 5.91
C PRO A 43 19.72 -14.98 6.82
N TYR A 44 19.83 -14.82 8.14
CA TYR A 44 18.92 -15.47 9.10
C TYR A 44 17.51 -14.86 9.07
N GLN A 45 17.38 -13.56 8.80
CA GLN A 45 16.09 -12.87 8.70
C GLN A 45 15.35 -13.31 7.43
N SER A 46 16.08 -13.34 6.30
CA SER A 46 15.58 -13.84 5.02
C SER A 46 15.15 -15.30 5.11
N ALA A 47 15.96 -16.15 5.75
CA ALA A 47 15.61 -17.55 5.99
C ALA A 47 14.36 -17.73 6.86
N ALA A 48 14.22 -16.93 7.93
CA ALA A 48 13.04 -16.97 8.81
C ALA A 48 11.77 -16.53 8.06
N LEU A 49 11.83 -15.41 7.32
CA LEU A 49 10.71 -14.93 6.51
C LEU A 49 10.30 -15.96 5.45
N ARG A 50 11.27 -16.59 4.79
CA ARG A 50 11.01 -17.65 3.81
C ARG A 50 10.27 -18.82 4.44
N LEU A 51 10.78 -19.33 5.56
CA LEU A 51 10.16 -20.46 6.26
C LEU A 51 8.73 -20.13 6.68
N TYR A 52 8.48 -18.89 7.12
CA TYR A 52 7.15 -18.40 7.45
C TYR A 52 6.20 -18.36 6.26
N LEU A 53 6.60 -17.75 5.14
CA LEU A 53 5.77 -17.65 3.93
C LEU A 53 5.48 -19.01 3.29
N GLN A 54 6.29 -20.03 3.60
CA GLN A 54 6.07 -21.42 3.21
C GLN A 54 5.23 -22.23 4.22
N GLY A 55 4.76 -21.60 5.31
CA GLY A 55 3.92 -22.22 6.34
C GLY A 55 4.69 -23.10 7.33
N GLY A 56 6.02 -22.97 7.39
CA GLY A 56 6.88 -23.74 8.29
C GLY A 56 7.03 -23.16 9.70
N GLN A 57 6.57 -21.92 9.92
CA GLN A 57 6.60 -21.23 11.22
C GLN A 57 5.34 -20.42 11.44
N THR A 58 5.07 -20.08 12.71
CA THR A 58 4.05 -19.08 13.08
C THR A 58 4.59 -17.67 13.01
N SER A 59 3.72 -16.66 12.91
CA SER A 59 4.11 -15.25 12.87
C SER A 59 4.91 -14.82 14.10
N SER A 60 4.57 -15.33 15.28
CA SER A 60 5.25 -15.00 16.54
C SER A 60 6.66 -15.60 16.60
N GLU A 61 6.83 -16.85 16.19
CA GLU A 61 8.15 -17.49 16.12
C GLU A 61 9.06 -16.77 15.11
N THR A 62 8.50 -16.40 13.96
CA THR A 62 9.22 -15.66 12.92
C THR A 62 9.58 -14.25 13.36
N ALA A 63 8.68 -13.55 14.05
CA ALA A 63 8.96 -12.23 14.64
C ALA A 63 10.19 -12.32 15.54
N VAL A 64 10.20 -13.23 16.51
CA VAL A 64 11.33 -13.44 17.43
C VAL A 64 12.60 -13.81 16.67
N ALA A 65 12.51 -14.67 15.65
CA ALA A 65 13.68 -15.10 14.88
C ALA A 65 14.31 -13.95 14.06
N MET A 66 13.48 -13.08 13.48
CA MET A 66 13.95 -11.96 12.65
C MET A 66 14.52 -10.81 13.48
N THR A 67 13.95 -10.53 14.66
CA THR A 67 14.36 -9.39 15.51
C THR A 67 15.47 -9.74 16.49
N LYS A 68 15.87 -11.02 16.61
CA LYS A 68 16.98 -11.40 17.46
C LYS A 68 18.31 -10.96 16.85
N SER A 69 19.03 -10.10 17.56
CA SER A 69 20.40 -9.73 17.19
C SER A 69 21.36 -10.92 17.26
N HIS A 70 22.12 -11.16 16.19
CA HIS A 70 23.15 -12.20 16.11
C HIS A 70 24.57 -11.61 16.00
N THR A 71 24.68 -10.30 15.79
CA THR A 71 25.91 -9.55 15.60
C THR A 71 25.86 -8.26 16.41
N PRO A 72 27.01 -7.70 16.83
CA PRO A 72 27.04 -6.41 17.49
C PRO A 72 26.69 -5.29 16.49
N GLU A 73 25.40 -5.05 16.28
CA GLU A 73 24.81 -3.96 15.50
C GLU A 73 23.81 -3.17 16.37
N LYS A 74 23.48 -1.93 16.00
CA LYS A 74 22.48 -1.13 16.72
C LYS A 74 21.09 -1.70 16.49
N MET A 75 20.18 -1.63 17.48
CA MET A 75 18.82 -2.15 17.25
C MET A 75 18.05 -1.35 16.21
N THR A 76 18.38 -0.06 16.03
CA THR A 76 17.83 0.74 14.93
C THR A 76 18.17 0.16 13.56
N ASP A 77 19.41 -0.27 13.36
CA ASP A 77 19.88 -0.80 12.07
C ASP A 77 19.26 -2.18 11.84
N LEU A 78 19.20 -3.02 12.89
CA LEU A 78 18.50 -4.30 12.85
C LEU A 78 17.02 -4.14 12.49
N ARG A 79 16.34 -3.16 13.12
CA ARG A 79 14.94 -2.83 12.85
C ARG A 79 14.74 -2.42 11.41
N ASP A 80 15.57 -1.52 10.91
CA ASP A 80 15.41 -1.00 9.56
C ASP A 80 15.62 -2.12 8.51
N ARG A 81 16.52 -3.10 8.76
CA ARG A 81 16.66 -4.31 7.94
C ARG A 81 15.43 -5.23 7.98
N VAL A 82 14.90 -5.51 9.17
CA VAL A 82 13.69 -6.34 9.34
C VAL A 82 12.49 -5.70 8.64
N LEU A 83 12.26 -4.41 8.89
CA LEU A 83 11.14 -3.70 8.28
C LEU A 83 11.34 -3.53 6.77
N GLY A 84 12.58 -3.33 6.31
CA GLY A 84 12.91 -3.22 4.90
C GLY A 84 12.47 -4.45 4.09
N ILE A 85 12.87 -5.66 4.49
CA ILE A 85 12.48 -6.87 3.75
C ILE A 85 10.99 -7.18 3.84
N ILE A 86 10.32 -6.84 4.96
CA ILE A 86 8.87 -7.03 5.08
C ILE A 86 8.11 -6.02 4.20
N GLU A 87 8.59 -4.76 4.14
CA GLU A 87 8.03 -3.74 3.26
C GLU A 87 8.17 -4.14 1.79
N ASP A 88 9.35 -4.61 1.39
CA ASP A 88 9.60 -5.07 0.03
C ASP A 88 8.73 -6.30 -0.28
N ALA A 89 8.62 -7.25 0.65
CA ALA A 89 7.70 -8.38 0.50
C ALA A 89 6.23 -7.96 0.36
N LEU A 90 5.81 -6.96 1.14
CA LEU A 90 4.43 -6.45 1.12
C LEU A 90 4.07 -5.82 -0.22
N PHE A 91 5.02 -5.17 -0.89
CA PHE A 91 4.79 -4.54 -2.19
C PHE A 91 5.02 -5.49 -3.38
N GLU A 92 6.07 -6.31 -3.32
CA GLU A 92 6.56 -7.05 -4.49
C GLU A 92 5.87 -8.40 -4.68
N LEU A 93 5.50 -9.06 -3.58
CA LEU A 93 4.94 -10.41 -3.60
C LEU A 93 3.42 -10.38 -3.87
N PRO A 94 2.84 -11.51 -4.32
CA PRO A 94 1.40 -11.59 -4.57
C PRO A 94 0.56 -11.30 -3.32
N GLU A 95 -0.61 -10.68 -3.51
CA GLU A 95 -1.58 -10.32 -2.46
C GLU A 95 -1.95 -11.48 -1.52
N THR A 96 -1.80 -12.73 -1.97
CA THR A 96 -2.02 -13.92 -1.17
C THR A 96 -1.13 -13.99 0.08
N HIS A 97 0.01 -13.30 0.09
CA HIS A 97 0.93 -13.25 1.24
C HIS A 97 0.68 -12.07 2.18
N THR A 98 -0.06 -11.04 1.77
CA THR A 98 -0.31 -9.84 2.58
C THR A 98 -0.90 -10.17 3.96
N PRO A 99 -1.90 -11.07 4.12
CA PRO A 99 -2.42 -11.39 5.46
C PRO A 99 -1.36 -11.96 6.40
N ALA A 100 -0.46 -12.81 5.89
CA ALA A 100 0.62 -13.39 6.67
C ALA A 100 1.64 -12.32 7.07
N LEU A 101 2.04 -11.45 6.13
CA LEU A 101 2.98 -10.34 6.37
C LEU A 101 2.43 -9.31 7.37
N VAL A 102 1.14 -8.98 7.27
CA VAL A 102 0.46 -8.09 8.22
C VAL A 102 0.40 -8.70 9.62
N SER A 103 0.15 -10.02 9.73
CA SER A 103 0.20 -10.74 11.01
C SER A 103 1.61 -10.71 11.62
N LEU A 104 2.65 -10.87 10.78
CA LEU A 104 4.04 -10.77 11.22
C LEU A 104 4.38 -9.37 11.74
N LEU A 105 3.99 -8.30 11.02
CA LEU A 105 4.16 -6.92 11.50
C LEU A 105 3.45 -6.70 12.84
N LYS A 106 2.24 -7.24 13.00
CA LYS A 106 1.51 -7.16 14.27
C LYS A 106 2.29 -7.82 15.41
N ASP A 107 2.81 -9.02 15.20
CA ASP A 107 3.57 -9.72 16.24
C ASP A 107 4.90 -9.02 16.55
N ILE A 108 5.59 -8.49 15.54
CA ILE A 108 6.79 -7.66 15.73
C ILE A 108 6.44 -6.42 16.58
N SER A 109 5.31 -5.76 16.30
CA SER A 109 4.88 -4.56 17.03
C SER A 109 4.61 -4.78 18.52
N GLN A 110 4.44 -6.05 18.93
CA GLN A 110 4.17 -6.47 20.31
C GLN A 110 5.42 -6.98 21.04
N LEU A 111 6.59 -7.04 20.39
CA LEU A 111 7.79 -7.56 21.00
C LEU A 111 8.30 -6.66 22.16
N PRO A 112 8.72 -7.28 23.28
CA PRO A 112 9.19 -6.56 24.45
C PRO A 112 10.71 -6.32 24.35
N GLU A 113 11.15 -5.25 23.69
CA GLU A 113 12.56 -4.81 23.79
C GLU A 113 12.67 -3.30 23.98
N GLU A 114 13.53 -2.91 24.92
CA GLU A 114 13.93 -1.53 25.20
C GLU A 114 15.45 -1.44 24.95
N GLU A 115 15.88 -0.63 23.98
CA GLU A 115 17.26 -0.15 23.89
C GLU A 115 17.29 1.21 24.57
N ASP A 116 18.10 1.39 25.61
CA ASP A 116 18.19 2.64 26.39
C ASP A 116 16.84 3.18 26.96
N GLY A 117 15.86 2.30 27.17
CA GLY A 117 14.52 2.65 27.65
C GLY A 117 13.52 3.05 26.56
N GLU A 118 13.90 2.98 25.27
CA GLU A 118 13.00 3.20 24.14
C GLU A 118 12.52 1.88 23.54
N ALA A 119 11.20 1.75 23.40
CA ALA A 119 10.58 0.56 22.83
C ALA A 119 10.74 0.53 21.30
N VAL A 120 11.84 -0.06 20.82
CA VAL A 120 12.28 -0.04 19.41
C VAL A 120 11.23 -0.59 18.44
N TRP A 121 10.54 -1.67 18.84
CA TRP A 121 9.55 -2.37 18.02
C TRP A 121 8.11 -1.90 18.28
N LYS A 122 7.84 -1.29 19.44
CA LYS A 122 6.49 -1.03 19.91
C LYS A 122 5.73 -0.06 18.99
N GLY A 123 4.65 -0.57 18.41
CA GLY A 123 3.75 0.20 17.54
C GLY A 123 4.40 0.68 16.24
N LEU A 124 5.59 0.16 15.88
CA LEU A 124 6.25 0.39 14.59
C LEU A 124 6.25 1.87 14.14
N ARG A 125 6.55 2.81 15.05
CA ARG A 125 6.34 4.27 14.85
C ARG A 125 6.95 4.86 13.57
N SER A 126 7.98 4.23 13.01
CA SER A 126 8.64 4.66 11.77
C SER A 126 8.16 3.93 10.51
N PHE A 127 7.46 2.80 10.62
CA PHE A 127 7.05 1.98 9.48
C PHE A 127 6.17 2.76 8.50
N GLY A 128 5.16 3.47 8.99
CA GLY A 128 4.32 4.30 8.12
C GLY A 128 5.09 5.44 7.43
N ASN A 129 6.11 6.01 8.08
CA ASN A 129 6.94 7.04 7.45
C ASN A 129 7.80 6.43 6.33
N PHE A 130 8.45 5.28 6.58
CA PHE A 130 9.23 4.57 5.58
C PHE A 130 8.37 4.13 4.39
N TRP A 131 7.21 3.52 4.67
CA TRP A 131 6.24 3.12 3.65
C TRP A 131 5.81 4.30 2.79
N SER A 132 5.41 5.41 3.44
CA SER A 132 5.00 6.62 2.74
C SER A 132 6.13 7.19 1.91
N ASP A 133 7.34 7.31 2.46
CA ASP A 133 8.50 7.84 1.74
C ASP A 133 8.86 7.04 0.49
N LYS A 134 8.71 5.71 0.54
CA LYS A 134 8.93 4.85 -0.63
C LYS A 134 7.77 4.83 -1.62
N TRP A 135 6.52 5.05 -1.19
CA TRP A 135 5.34 4.81 -2.02
C TRP A 135 4.36 6.00 -2.15
N LYS A 136 4.81 7.25 -1.94
CA LYS A 136 3.94 8.45 -1.89
C LYS A 136 2.88 8.50 -2.98
N GLN A 137 1.63 8.66 -2.56
CA GLN A 137 0.47 8.78 -3.46
C GLN A 137 0.59 9.96 -4.44
N SER A 138 1.28 11.06 -4.12
CA SER A 138 1.44 12.17 -5.06
C SER A 138 2.24 11.80 -6.32
N HIS A 139 3.13 10.81 -6.22
CA HIS A 139 4.04 10.47 -7.31
C HIS A 139 3.36 9.68 -8.44
N TRP A 140 2.23 9.00 -8.20
CA TRP A 140 1.60 8.23 -9.28
C TRP A 140 0.94 9.15 -10.33
N ARG A 141 0.36 10.30 -9.94
CA ARG A 141 -0.20 11.27 -10.90
C ARG A 141 0.88 11.84 -11.81
N GLU A 142 2.02 12.21 -11.24
CA GLU A 142 3.18 12.66 -11.99
C GLU A 142 3.72 11.54 -12.89
N ALA A 143 3.88 10.32 -12.37
CA ALA A 143 4.32 9.18 -13.15
C ALA A 143 3.38 8.88 -14.34
N LEU A 144 2.08 9.09 -14.19
CA LEU A 144 1.13 8.96 -15.29
C LEU A 144 1.25 10.07 -16.34
N ALA A 145 1.68 11.26 -15.94
CA ALA A 145 1.85 12.38 -16.84
C ALA A 145 3.20 12.33 -17.59
N THR A 146 4.25 11.80 -16.97
CA THR A 146 5.63 11.91 -17.47
C THR A 146 6.17 10.63 -18.10
N ARG A 147 5.61 9.47 -17.75
CA ARG A 147 6.20 8.17 -18.15
C ARG A 147 5.42 7.48 -19.27
N SER A 148 6.02 6.41 -19.80
CA SER A 148 5.45 5.63 -20.91
C SER A 148 4.02 5.16 -20.62
N PRO A 149 3.07 5.35 -21.56
CA PRO A 149 1.73 4.78 -21.49
C PRO A 149 1.72 3.25 -21.46
N ALA A 150 2.77 2.59 -21.99
CA ALA A 150 2.84 1.13 -22.07
C ALA A 150 2.84 0.43 -20.70
N THR A 151 3.35 1.08 -19.65
CA THR A 151 3.36 0.53 -18.29
C THR A 151 2.18 1.00 -17.43
N ARG A 152 1.22 1.73 -18.03
CA ARG A 152 0.03 2.23 -17.31
C ARG A 152 -0.77 1.09 -16.66
N ALA A 153 -0.93 -0.05 -17.33
CA ALA A 153 -1.65 -1.20 -16.77
C ALA A 153 -0.97 -1.73 -15.50
N LYS A 154 0.35 -1.99 -15.56
CA LYS A 154 1.14 -2.46 -14.41
C LYS A 154 1.10 -1.46 -13.24
N ARG A 155 1.19 -0.15 -13.52
CA ARG A 155 1.08 0.88 -12.48
C ARG A 155 -0.28 0.91 -11.80
N ARG A 156 -1.36 0.63 -12.54
CA ARG A 156 -2.71 0.55 -11.98
C ARG A 156 -2.85 -0.64 -11.04
N GLU A 157 -2.32 -1.79 -11.44
CA GLU A 157 -2.29 -2.99 -10.62
C GLU A 157 -1.49 -2.75 -9.34
N ALA A 158 -0.28 -2.19 -9.44
CA ALA A 158 0.52 -1.84 -8.27
C ALA A 158 -0.15 -0.81 -7.35
N HIS A 159 -0.84 0.19 -7.90
CA HIS A 159 -1.56 1.17 -7.08
C HIS A 159 -2.74 0.55 -6.34
N THR A 160 -3.44 -0.39 -6.98
CA THR A 160 -4.53 -1.15 -6.35
C THR A 160 -3.99 -2.08 -5.26
N HIS A 161 -2.85 -2.71 -5.52
CA HIS A 161 -2.13 -3.54 -4.55
C HIS A 161 -1.66 -2.75 -3.33
N LEU A 162 -1.09 -1.56 -3.53
CA LEU A 162 -0.72 -0.66 -2.44
C LEU A 162 -1.93 -0.33 -1.55
N ALA A 163 -3.07 0.02 -2.16
CA ALA A 163 -4.30 0.27 -1.40
C ALA A 163 -4.77 -0.97 -0.62
N PHE A 164 -4.57 -2.18 -1.16
CA PHE A 164 -4.87 -3.43 -0.47
C PHE A 164 -3.98 -3.65 0.76
N VAL A 165 -2.68 -3.43 0.62
CA VAL A 165 -1.71 -3.51 1.71
C VAL A 165 -2.02 -2.48 2.79
N GLU A 166 -2.16 -1.21 2.40
CA GLU A 166 -2.41 -0.11 3.32
C GLU A 166 -3.69 -0.32 4.13
N ALA A 167 -4.78 -0.69 3.45
CA ALA A 167 -6.04 -1.00 4.12
C ALA A 167 -5.92 -2.22 5.04
N SER A 168 -5.17 -3.25 4.65
CA SER A 168 -4.96 -4.44 5.50
C SER A 168 -4.17 -4.10 6.76
N CYS A 169 -3.10 -3.30 6.64
CA CYS A 169 -2.30 -2.80 7.77
C CYS A 169 -3.12 -1.91 8.70
N ALA A 170 -3.96 -1.02 8.14
CA ALA A 170 -4.85 -0.17 8.94
C ALA A 170 -5.87 -0.99 9.74
N MET A 171 -6.30 -2.14 9.20
CA MET A 171 -7.27 -3.02 9.85
C MET A 171 -6.66 -4.06 10.82
N ALA A 172 -5.34 -4.16 10.91
CA ALA A 172 -4.66 -5.19 11.72
C ALA A 172 -4.68 -4.92 13.24
N ASP A 173 -4.70 -3.64 13.64
CA ASP A 173 -4.71 -3.20 15.03
C ASP A 173 -5.56 -1.93 15.21
N VAL A 174 -6.82 -2.03 14.78
CA VAL A 174 -7.76 -0.90 14.76
C VAL A 174 -8.01 -0.39 16.17
N GLY A 175 -7.61 0.85 16.42
CA GLY A 175 -7.98 1.60 17.61
C GLY A 175 -9.18 2.54 17.40
N PRO A 176 -9.52 3.34 18.42
CA PRO A 176 -10.67 4.25 18.39
C PRO A 176 -10.51 5.45 17.42
N SER A 177 -9.30 5.75 16.96
CA SER A 177 -8.93 6.91 16.14
C SER A 177 -8.60 6.51 14.69
N ALA A 178 -8.61 7.49 13.79
CA ALA A 178 -8.17 7.32 12.40
C ALA A 178 -6.64 7.17 12.26
N GLU A 179 -5.89 7.44 13.33
CA GLU A 179 -4.43 7.34 13.35
C GLU A 179 -3.93 6.07 14.06
N ASP A 180 -4.85 5.19 14.46
CA ASP A 180 -4.50 3.89 15.03
C ASP A 180 -4.34 2.83 13.92
N GLY A 181 -3.67 1.72 14.25
CA GLY A 181 -3.30 0.66 13.31
C GLY A 181 -1.80 0.62 13.03
N ILE A 182 -1.37 -0.33 12.19
CA ILE A 182 0.02 -0.38 11.69
C ILE A 182 0.25 0.77 10.71
N LEU A 183 -0.76 1.04 9.88
CA LEU A 183 -0.86 2.21 9.02
C LEU A 183 -2.16 2.95 9.35
N PRO A 184 -2.21 4.28 9.24
CA PRO A 184 -3.37 5.03 9.70
C PRO A 184 -4.55 4.94 8.71
N LEU A 185 -5.76 4.82 9.24
CA LEU A 185 -7.02 4.90 8.47
C LEU A 185 -7.18 6.26 7.75
N SER A 186 -6.51 7.32 8.24
CA SER A 186 -6.50 8.64 7.61
C SER A 186 -6.03 8.61 6.15
N TRP A 187 -5.16 7.67 5.78
CA TRP A 187 -4.74 7.46 4.39
C TRP A 187 -5.87 6.91 3.51
N GLY A 188 -6.74 6.07 4.07
CA GLY A 188 -7.94 5.61 3.39
C GLY A 188 -8.92 6.74 3.13
N TYR A 189 -9.11 7.65 4.10
CA TYR A 189 -9.89 8.87 3.90
C TYR A 189 -9.30 9.75 2.79
N GLU A 190 -7.97 9.92 2.74
CA GLU A 190 -7.31 10.64 1.67
C GLU A 190 -7.60 10.00 0.31
N CYS A 191 -7.30 8.71 0.17
CA CYS A 191 -7.50 7.93 -1.05
C CYS A 191 -8.93 8.04 -1.59
N ILE A 192 -9.93 7.82 -0.72
CA ILE A 192 -11.34 7.89 -1.12
C ILE A 192 -11.76 9.33 -1.48
N SER A 193 -11.32 10.32 -0.71
CA SER A 193 -11.65 11.73 -1.01
C SER A 193 -11.02 12.20 -2.32
N GLU A 194 -9.77 11.81 -2.60
CA GLU A 194 -9.09 12.09 -3.87
C GLU A 194 -9.86 11.47 -5.04
N ALA A 195 -10.29 10.21 -4.91
CA ALA A 195 -11.01 9.53 -5.96
C ALA A 195 -12.43 10.08 -6.21
N LEU A 196 -13.16 10.46 -5.16
CA LEU A 196 -14.61 10.72 -5.24
C LEU A 196 -15.01 12.19 -5.10
N GLU A 197 -14.15 13.01 -4.49
CA GLU A 197 -14.42 14.43 -4.26
C GLU A 197 -13.54 15.36 -5.09
N CYS A 198 -12.44 14.88 -5.67
CA CYS A 198 -11.62 15.67 -6.58
C CYS A 198 -12.28 15.76 -7.96
N GLN A 199 -12.34 16.96 -8.53
CA GLN A 199 -12.88 17.19 -9.88
C GLN A 199 -11.99 16.61 -10.98
N HIS A 200 -10.70 16.45 -10.70
CA HIS A 200 -9.68 16.00 -11.65
C HIS A 200 -9.19 14.57 -11.35
N ALA A 201 -10.05 13.77 -10.73
CA ALA A 201 -9.71 12.38 -10.42
C ALA A 201 -9.42 11.57 -11.70
N VAL A 202 -8.36 10.77 -11.68
CA VAL A 202 -7.95 9.83 -12.73
C VAL A 202 -8.67 8.51 -12.48
N TRP A 203 -9.86 8.37 -13.07
CA TRP A 203 -10.81 7.32 -12.68
C TRP A 203 -10.29 5.90 -12.83
N ASP A 204 -9.47 5.61 -13.85
CA ASP A 204 -8.94 4.26 -14.06
C ASP A 204 -7.86 3.87 -13.04
N PHE A 205 -7.39 4.79 -12.19
CA PHE A 205 -6.42 4.54 -11.12
C PHE A 205 -7.03 4.70 -9.73
N GLU A 206 -7.66 5.84 -9.46
CA GLU A 206 -8.07 6.21 -8.11
C GLU A 206 -9.33 5.50 -7.65
N ILE A 207 -10.26 5.23 -8.56
CA ILE A 207 -11.51 4.56 -8.22
C ILE A 207 -11.27 3.10 -7.78
N PRO A 208 -10.43 2.29 -8.48
CA PRO A 208 -10.04 0.98 -7.98
C PRO A 208 -9.42 1.00 -6.57
N ALA A 209 -8.46 1.89 -6.31
CA ALA A 209 -7.81 2.01 -5.01
C ALA A 209 -8.80 2.39 -3.90
N ALA A 210 -9.66 3.40 -4.13
CA ALA A 210 -10.71 3.79 -3.19
C ALA A 210 -11.71 2.66 -2.92
N ALA A 211 -12.06 1.87 -3.95
CA ALA A 211 -12.93 0.72 -3.80
C ALA A 211 -12.32 -0.38 -2.91
N ILE A 212 -10.99 -0.58 -2.98
CA ILE A 212 -10.28 -1.52 -2.08
C ILE A 212 -10.36 -1.05 -0.62
N TRP A 213 -10.09 0.22 -0.35
CA TRP A 213 -10.24 0.80 0.99
C TRP A 213 -11.66 0.63 1.53
N ILE A 214 -12.69 0.91 0.73
CA ILE A 214 -14.09 0.72 1.12
C ILE A 214 -14.42 -0.76 1.36
N LYS A 215 -13.87 -1.67 0.54
CA LYS A 215 -14.09 -3.11 0.69
C LYS A 215 -13.51 -3.66 1.99
N ILE A 216 -12.31 -3.20 2.37
CA ILE A 216 -11.57 -3.73 3.52
C ILE A 216 -11.94 -3.00 4.81
N ALA A 217 -11.94 -1.66 4.79
CA ALA A 217 -12.12 -0.82 5.97
C ALA A 217 -13.54 -0.22 6.08
N GLY A 218 -14.46 -0.56 5.18
CA GLY A 218 -15.78 0.07 5.07
C GLY A 218 -16.57 0.15 6.37
N GLU A 219 -16.60 -0.92 7.16
CA GLU A 219 -17.31 -0.92 8.45
C GLU A 219 -16.71 0.10 9.44
N ARG A 220 -15.39 0.20 9.49
CA ARG A 220 -14.68 1.14 10.37
C ARG A 220 -14.83 2.59 9.89
N LEU A 221 -14.86 2.81 8.57
CA LEU A 221 -15.14 4.13 7.98
C LEU A 221 -16.58 4.59 8.28
N ILE A 222 -17.56 3.69 8.21
CA ILE A 222 -18.95 3.96 8.62
C ILE A 222 -19.02 4.32 10.10
N GLU A 223 -18.28 3.62 10.95
CA GLU A 223 -18.22 3.95 12.37
C GLU A 223 -17.61 5.34 12.62
N GLY A 224 -16.54 5.69 11.89
CA GLY A 224 -15.98 7.04 11.89
C GLY A 224 -17.01 8.09 11.47
N ALA A 225 -17.81 7.80 10.45
CA ALA A 225 -18.91 8.65 9.98
C ALA A 225 -20.03 8.84 11.00
N ARG A 226 -20.36 7.83 11.81
CA ARG A 226 -21.34 7.94 12.91
C ARG A 226 -20.81 8.78 14.06
N LYS A 227 -19.51 8.75 14.31
CA LYS A 227 -18.85 9.44 15.41
C LYS A 227 -18.41 10.88 15.09
N GLY A 228 -18.47 11.30 13.83
CA GLY A 228 -17.90 12.60 13.44
C GLY A 228 -16.37 12.60 13.48
N GLU A 229 -15.75 11.48 13.10
CA GLU A 229 -14.30 11.30 13.16
C GLU A 229 -13.57 12.39 12.36
N ARG A 230 -12.58 13.02 13.00
CA ARG A 230 -11.73 14.04 12.36
C ARG A 230 -10.50 13.36 11.80
N SER A 231 -10.09 13.80 10.62
CA SER A 231 -8.85 13.37 9.98
C SER A 231 -8.34 14.53 9.13
N TRP A 232 -7.02 14.72 9.14
CA TRP A 232 -6.37 15.75 8.31
C TRP A 232 -6.70 15.61 6.82
N ALA A 233 -6.96 14.37 6.36
CA ALA A 233 -7.28 14.08 4.97
C ALA A 233 -8.64 14.66 4.53
N LEU A 234 -9.54 14.89 5.49
CA LEU A 234 -10.91 15.34 5.28
C LEU A 234 -11.07 16.87 5.33
N GLU A 235 -10.03 17.59 5.74
CA GLU A 235 -10.00 19.05 5.96
C GLU A 235 -9.54 19.84 4.72
N ARG A 236 -9.36 19.18 3.56
CA ARG A 236 -8.87 19.82 2.33
C ARG A 236 -9.97 20.64 1.64
N GLU A 237 -9.66 21.90 1.33
CA GLU A 237 -10.51 22.82 0.57
C GLU A 237 -10.53 22.52 -0.94
N GLY A 238 -11.46 23.13 -1.67
CA GLY A 238 -11.52 23.07 -3.15
C GLY A 238 -12.10 21.78 -3.73
N ARG A 239 -12.65 20.90 -2.89
CA ARG A 239 -13.27 19.64 -3.29
C ARG A 239 -14.78 19.78 -3.52
N LEU A 240 -15.38 18.73 -4.09
CA LEU A 240 -16.84 18.61 -4.24
C LEU A 240 -17.58 18.54 -2.90
N TRP A 241 -16.88 18.19 -1.82
CA TRP A 241 -17.39 18.20 -0.45
C TRP A 241 -16.62 19.24 0.37
N ALA A 242 -17.31 19.95 1.26
CA ALA A 242 -16.69 20.96 2.10
C ALA A 242 -15.78 20.33 3.18
N PRO A 243 -14.69 21.02 3.60
CA PRO A 243 -13.86 20.57 4.73
C PRO A 243 -14.67 20.26 5.98
N GLY A 244 -14.22 19.26 6.73
CA GLY A 244 -14.77 18.93 8.05
C GLY A 244 -14.76 17.44 8.35
N PRO A 245 -15.31 17.05 9.52
CA PRO A 245 -15.29 15.66 9.98
C PRO A 245 -16.02 14.72 9.04
N MET A 246 -15.71 13.43 9.18
CA MET A 246 -16.46 12.38 8.51
C MET A 246 -17.92 12.38 9.00
N SER A 247 -18.87 12.17 8.09
CA SER A 247 -20.29 12.13 8.42
C SER A 247 -21.02 11.10 7.58
N MET A 248 -22.20 10.66 8.04
CA MET A 248 -23.05 9.77 7.25
C MET A 248 -23.48 10.38 5.91
N ASP A 249 -23.63 11.69 5.84
CA ASP A 249 -23.95 12.38 4.58
C ASP A 249 -22.77 12.32 3.60
N ARG A 250 -21.54 12.53 4.08
CA ARG A 250 -20.32 12.40 3.28
C ARG A 250 -20.11 10.95 2.81
N TRP A 251 -20.35 9.97 3.69
CA TRP A 251 -20.35 8.55 3.32
C TRP A 251 -21.37 8.23 2.23
N ASN A 252 -22.62 8.69 2.38
CA ASN A 252 -23.67 8.49 1.39
C ASN A 252 -23.37 9.20 0.07
N PHE A 253 -22.69 10.35 0.11
CA PHE A 253 -22.17 11.03 -1.08
C PHE A 253 -21.14 10.16 -1.81
N TRP A 254 -20.14 9.59 -1.10
CA TRP A 254 -19.17 8.67 -1.70
C TRP A 254 -19.83 7.46 -2.37
N LEU A 255 -20.77 6.80 -1.68
CA LEU A 255 -21.49 5.66 -2.24
C LEU A 255 -22.28 6.02 -3.50
N ARG A 256 -22.90 7.21 -3.53
CA ARG A 256 -23.62 7.70 -4.71
C ARG A 256 -22.68 7.95 -5.87
N ARG A 257 -21.54 8.61 -5.63
CA ARG A 257 -20.51 8.87 -6.64
C ARG A 257 -19.97 7.58 -7.25
N LEU A 258 -19.70 6.56 -6.44
CA LEU A 258 -19.28 5.24 -6.94
C LEU A 258 -20.34 4.61 -7.85
N LYS A 259 -21.62 4.67 -7.48
CA LYS A 259 -22.71 4.16 -8.31
C LYS A 259 -22.84 4.92 -9.64
N GLU A 260 -22.70 6.24 -9.62
CA GLU A 260 -22.70 7.07 -10.84
C GLU A 260 -21.56 6.65 -11.78
N ILE A 261 -20.35 6.49 -11.24
CA ILE A 261 -19.16 6.09 -11.99
C ILE A 261 -19.33 4.67 -12.56
N GLU A 262 -19.89 3.74 -11.80
CA GLU A 262 -20.21 2.39 -12.28
C GLU A 262 -21.17 2.41 -13.47
N VAL A 263 -22.23 3.24 -13.41
CA VAL A 263 -23.16 3.42 -14.53
C VAL A 263 -22.46 3.98 -15.76
N ILE A 264 -21.65 5.05 -15.61
CA ILE A 264 -20.90 5.66 -16.71
C ILE A 264 -19.92 4.65 -17.33
N GLY A 265 -19.24 3.86 -16.51
CA GLY A 265 -18.33 2.81 -16.95
C GLY A 265 -19.03 1.74 -17.81
N ARG A 266 -20.21 1.28 -17.39
CA ARG A 266 -21.02 0.32 -18.17
C ARG A 266 -21.46 0.87 -19.52
N VAL A 267 -21.94 2.11 -19.55
CA VAL A 267 -22.37 2.77 -20.79
C VAL A 267 -21.21 2.90 -21.76
N THR A 268 -20.05 3.38 -21.28
CA THR A 268 -18.83 3.52 -22.07
C THR A 268 -18.35 2.18 -22.64
N SER A 269 -18.31 1.13 -21.80
CA SER A 269 -17.89 -0.21 -22.22
C SER A 269 -18.81 -0.80 -23.29
N THR A 270 -20.13 -0.59 -23.16
CA THR A 270 -21.13 -1.07 -24.13
C THR A 270 -20.95 -0.38 -25.47
N ALA A 271 -20.88 0.96 -25.49
CA ALA A 271 -20.68 1.74 -26.71
C ALA A 271 -19.38 1.38 -27.43
N ALA A 272 -18.28 1.17 -26.70
CA ALA A 272 -17.01 0.74 -27.27
C ALA A 272 -17.10 -0.65 -27.94
N ARG A 273 -17.79 -1.60 -27.29
CA ARG A 273 -18.00 -2.94 -27.84
C ARG A 273 -18.81 -2.91 -29.13
N GLU A 274 -19.91 -2.15 -29.16
CA GLU A 274 -20.75 -1.98 -30.35
C GLU A 274 -19.94 -1.43 -31.53
N GLY A 275 -19.11 -0.41 -31.30
CA GLY A 275 -18.22 0.14 -32.32
C GLY A 275 -17.21 -0.86 -32.88
N ILE A 276 -16.60 -1.70 -32.02
CA ILE A 276 -15.68 -2.75 -32.45
C ILE A 276 -16.39 -3.80 -33.32
N THR A 277 -17.57 -4.26 -32.91
CA THR A 277 -18.35 -5.24 -33.67
C THR A 277 -18.70 -4.70 -35.06
N GLN A 278 -19.17 -3.45 -35.14
CA GLN A 278 -19.50 -2.83 -36.42
C GLN A 278 -18.29 -2.72 -37.37
N LEU A 279 -17.12 -2.37 -36.84
CA LEU A 279 -15.88 -2.33 -37.63
C LEU A 279 -15.47 -3.71 -38.14
N GLN A 280 -15.60 -4.75 -37.30
CA GLN A 280 -15.30 -6.13 -37.69
C GLN A 280 -16.23 -6.63 -38.80
N GLU A 281 -17.53 -6.32 -38.71
CA GLU A 281 -18.50 -6.63 -39.75
C GLU A 281 -18.16 -5.93 -41.08
N GLN A 282 -17.78 -4.66 -41.05
CA GLN A 282 -17.39 -3.92 -42.26
C GLN A 282 -16.15 -4.50 -42.94
N VAL A 283 -15.14 -4.90 -42.15
CA VAL A 283 -13.92 -5.53 -42.67
C VAL A 283 -14.20 -6.92 -43.24
N ALA A 284 -15.15 -7.68 -42.68
CA ALA A 284 -15.51 -9.00 -43.19
C ALA A 284 -16.28 -8.96 -44.53
N HIS A 285 -16.87 -7.82 -44.88
CA HIS A 285 -17.61 -7.61 -46.14
C HIS A 285 -16.83 -6.79 -47.18
N SER A 286 -15.57 -6.44 -46.89
CA SER A 286 -14.66 -5.74 -47.80
C SER A 286 -13.63 -6.69 -48.39
#